data_AF-A0A2S9MRZ1-F1
#
_entry.id   AF-A0A2S9MRZ1-F1
#
_cell.length_a   1.000
_cell.length_b   1.000
_cell.length_c   1.000
_cell.angle_alpha   90.00
_cell.angle_beta   90.00
_cell.angle_gamma   90.00
#
_symmetry.space_group_name_H-M   'P 1'
#
loop_
_entity.id
_entity.type
_entity.pdbx_description
1 polymer ?
#
loop_
_entity_poly.entity_id
_entity_poly.type
_entity_poly.pdbx_seq_one_letter_code
_entity_poly.pdbx_strand_id
1 'polypeptide(L)'
;MSELRASRRCWSIEHWPEPLRILYHALLGGLLIVIASTFEAAGDAWRKAAQHGDTAARAARAWVRAAVGHHDALSALEHAATGAGCALIGFGILQVGYAVLVSGRDRPVEPFAEPFVAWQWAIFALGAAALSYGVGSVMYPGTRVLMGVITAAYVLVPLIYRQQVAQAALAVPQWFTAVAGSGFWLFLDVMWKIYHAPRVHEAPALVAVHLGLGLAGLMGVSWGLGWIARRTAWLHPTPTGGQ
;
A
#
# COMPACT_ATOMS: atom_id res chain seq x y z
N MET A 1 -10.72 21.31 32.90
CA MET A 1 -10.91 20.49 31.67
C MET A 1 -10.78 21.27 30.34
N SER A 2 -10.57 22.60 30.34
CA SER A 2 -10.48 23.41 29.10
C SER A 2 -9.06 23.50 28.50
N GLU A 3 -8.00 23.51 29.32
CA GLU A 3 -6.62 23.67 28.82
C GLU A 3 -6.06 22.44 28.09
N LEU A 4 -6.42 21.22 28.56
CA LEU A 4 -6.03 19.96 27.88
C LEU A 4 -6.66 19.77 26.50
N ARG A 5 -7.81 20.41 26.24
CA ARG A 5 -8.43 20.42 24.89
C ARG A 5 -7.80 21.48 24.00
N ALA A 6 -7.41 22.64 24.56
CA ALA A 6 -6.71 23.69 23.84
C ALA A 6 -5.29 23.24 23.43
N SER A 7 -4.57 22.53 24.30
CA SER A 7 -3.25 21.96 23.97
C SER A 7 -3.33 20.85 22.91
N ARG A 8 -4.36 19.99 22.96
CA ARG A 8 -4.61 18.98 21.91
C ARG A 8 -4.96 19.59 20.55
N ARG A 9 -5.66 20.74 20.50
CA ARG A 9 -5.92 21.45 19.24
C ARG A 9 -4.65 22.07 18.64
N CYS A 10 -3.74 22.56 19.48
CA CYS A 10 -2.46 23.13 19.06
C CYS A 10 -1.49 22.10 18.44
N TRP A 11 -1.74 20.80 18.65
CA TRP A 11 -0.90 19.69 18.16
C TRP A 11 -1.52 18.94 16.97
N SER A 12 -2.63 19.42 16.41
CA SER A 12 -3.17 18.84 15.18
C SER A 12 -2.32 19.28 13.98
N ILE A 13 -2.04 18.34 13.06
CA ILE A 13 -1.28 18.60 11.84
C ILE A 13 -1.98 19.62 10.91
N GLU A 14 -3.27 19.86 11.14
CA GLU A 14 -4.07 20.86 10.43
C GLU A 14 -3.50 22.27 10.54
N HIS A 15 -2.92 22.62 11.70
CA HIS A 15 -2.39 23.96 11.99
C HIS A 15 -0.93 24.12 11.56
N TRP A 16 -0.32 23.07 11.03
CA TRP A 16 1.05 23.12 10.56
C TRP A 16 1.14 23.94 9.27
N PRO A 17 2.27 24.62 9.03
CA PRO A 17 2.55 25.19 7.72
C PRO A 17 2.37 24.12 6.64
N GLU A 18 1.71 24.48 5.54
CA GLU A 18 1.49 23.58 4.40
C GLU A 18 2.73 22.78 3.97
N PRO A 19 3.94 23.37 3.81
CA PRO A 19 5.12 22.60 3.41
C PRO A 19 5.52 21.53 4.45
N LEU A 20 5.32 21.81 5.74
CA LEU A 20 5.63 20.87 6.82
C LEU A 20 4.65 19.69 6.81
N ARG A 21 3.36 19.96 6.57
CA ARG A 21 2.32 18.93 6.44
C ARG A 21 2.55 18.04 5.21
N ILE A 22 2.91 18.64 4.07
CA ILE A 22 3.30 17.90 2.85
C ILE A 22 4.47 16.98 3.15
N LEU A 23 5.53 17.51 3.74
CA LEU A 23 6.73 16.74 4.07
C LEU A 23 6.42 15.59 5.03
N TYR A 24 5.63 15.85 6.08
CA TYR A 24 5.23 14.83 7.04
C TYR A 24 4.51 13.66 6.36
N HIS A 25 3.46 13.94 5.57
CA HIS A 25 2.68 12.89 4.95
C HIS A 25 3.46 12.14 3.86
N ALA A 26 4.38 12.82 3.15
CA ALA A 26 5.29 12.17 2.21
C ALA A 26 6.26 11.21 2.93
N LEU A 27 6.88 11.65 4.03
CA LEU A 27 7.80 10.82 4.83
C LEU A 27 7.08 9.65 5.49
N LEU A 28 5.91 9.90 6.09
CA LEU A 28 5.10 8.86 6.70
C LEU A 28 4.66 7.83 5.66
N GLY A 29 4.18 8.27 4.50
CA GLY A 29 3.79 7.39 3.41
C GLY A 29 4.95 6.53 2.92
N GLY A 30 6.12 7.15 2.69
CA GLY A 30 7.35 6.43 2.33
C GLY A 30 7.76 5.41 3.40
N LEU A 31 7.73 5.77 4.68
CA LEU A 31 8.07 4.89 5.78
C LEU A 31 7.14 3.66 5.84
N LEU A 32 5.82 3.85 5.70
CA LEU A 32 4.85 2.75 5.71
C LEU A 32 5.09 1.77 4.55
N ILE A 33 5.39 2.29 3.36
CA ILE A 33 5.72 1.48 2.18
C ILE A 33 7.02 0.69 2.40
N VAL A 34 8.04 1.33 2.99
CA VAL A 34 9.31 0.66 3.33
C VAL A 34 9.07 -0.45 4.34
N ILE A 35 8.33 -0.18 5.42
CA ILE A 35 8.00 -1.17 6.45
C ILE A 35 7.29 -2.38 5.82
N ALA A 36 6.24 -2.14 5.01
CA ALA A 36 5.51 -3.22 4.34
C ALA A 36 6.44 -4.05 3.43
N SER A 37 7.28 -3.37 2.64
CA SER A 37 8.24 -4.02 1.75
C SER A 37 9.29 -4.85 2.51
N THR A 38 9.75 -4.37 3.66
CA THR A 38 10.71 -5.09 4.52
C THR A 38 10.08 -6.37 5.09
N PHE A 39 8.83 -6.32 5.55
CA PHE A 39 8.13 -7.50 6.03
C PHE A 39 7.93 -8.54 4.91
N GLU A 40 7.54 -8.11 3.72
CA GLU A 40 7.39 -8.99 2.56
C GLU A 40 8.73 -9.64 2.18
N ALA A 41 9.81 -8.86 2.12
CA ALA A 41 11.16 -9.37 1.83
C ALA A 41 11.64 -10.36 2.89
N ALA A 42 11.38 -10.10 4.17
CA ALA A 42 11.71 -11.01 5.27
C ALA A 42 10.92 -12.33 5.16
N GLY A 43 9.63 -12.26 4.84
CA GLY A 43 8.77 -13.43 4.61
C GLY A 43 9.26 -14.28 3.43
N ASP A 44 9.60 -13.63 2.31
CA ASP A 44 10.15 -14.31 1.13
C ASP A 44 11.52 -14.95 1.41
N ALA A 45 12.41 -14.26 2.15
CA ALA A 45 13.68 -14.81 2.57
C ALA A 45 13.49 -16.07 3.44
N TRP A 46 12.54 -16.06 4.37
CA TRP A 46 12.22 -17.22 5.20
C TRP A 46 11.67 -18.40 4.38
N ARG A 47 10.82 -18.10 3.39
CA ARG A 47 10.30 -19.10 2.44
C ARG A 47 11.45 -19.73 1.64
N LYS A 48 12.35 -18.91 1.08
CA LYS A 48 13.53 -19.36 0.35
C LYS A 48 14.46 -20.20 1.23
N ALA A 49 14.70 -19.80 2.48
CA ALA A 49 15.53 -20.59 3.41
C ALA A 49 14.96 -22.01 3.61
N ALA A 50 13.65 -22.12 3.84
CA ALA A 50 13.00 -23.43 3.98
C ALA A 50 13.10 -24.29 2.70
N GLN A 51 12.97 -23.68 1.52
CA GLN A 51 13.15 -24.36 0.23
C GLN A 51 14.59 -24.89 0.07
N HIS A 52 15.60 -24.14 0.50
CA HIS A 52 17.01 -24.51 0.40
C HIS A 52 17.50 -25.51 1.44
N GLY A 53 16.67 -25.95 2.40
CA GLY A 53 17.10 -26.96 3.38
C GLY A 53 17.13 -26.50 4.82
N ASP A 54 16.93 -25.21 5.10
CA ASP A 54 17.11 -24.67 6.44
C ASP A 54 16.18 -25.36 7.45
N THR A 55 16.78 -25.94 8.50
CA THR A 55 16.09 -26.79 9.47
C THR A 55 15.18 -25.98 10.39
N ALA A 56 15.61 -24.78 10.79
CA ALA A 56 14.82 -23.89 11.65
C ALA A 56 13.61 -23.34 10.88
N ALA A 57 13.80 -22.92 9.64
CA ALA A 57 12.72 -22.46 8.78
C ALA A 57 11.71 -23.57 8.52
N ARG A 58 12.15 -24.79 8.18
CA ARG A 58 11.25 -25.94 7.99
C ARG A 58 10.49 -26.30 9.27
N ALA A 59 11.15 -26.30 10.42
CA ALA A 59 10.53 -26.59 11.71
C ALA A 59 9.43 -25.56 12.05
N ALA A 60 9.71 -24.26 11.86
CA ALA A 60 8.72 -23.21 12.05
C ALA A 60 7.51 -23.40 11.11
N ARG A 61 7.75 -23.74 9.83
CA ARG A 61 6.66 -24.00 8.87
C ARG A 61 5.82 -25.23 9.28
N ALA A 62 6.46 -26.30 9.75
CA ALA A 62 5.78 -27.49 10.23
C ALA A 62 4.97 -27.22 11.50
N TRP A 63 5.50 -26.41 12.41
CA TRP A 63 4.80 -25.99 13.63
C TRP A 63 3.51 -25.23 13.31
N VAL A 64 3.55 -24.27 12.39
CA VAL A 64 2.34 -23.54 11.96
C VAL A 64 1.29 -24.48 11.38
N ARG A 65 1.71 -25.41 10.52
CA ARG A 65 0.81 -26.42 9.94
C ARG A 65 0.18 -27.31 11.02
N ALA A 66 0.96 -27.74 12.00
CA ALA A 66 0.47 -28.56 13.11
C ALA A 66 -0.49 -27.79 14.02
N ALA A 67 -0.18 -26.53 14.33
CA ALA A 67 -1.02 -25.68 15.18
C ALA A 67 -2.38 -25.38 14.55
N VAL A 68 -2.43 -25.18 13.22
CA VAL A 68 -3.68 -24.90 12.49
C VAL A 68 -4.39 -26.20 12.05
N GLY A 69 -3.68 -27.31 11.97
CA GLY A 69 -4.24 -28.62 11.61
C GLY A 69 -4.52 -28.80 10.11
N HIS A 70 -3.88 -28.01 9.24
CA HIS A 70 -4.01 -28.13 7.77
C HIS A 70 -2.65 -27.97 7.09
N HIS A 71 -2.41 -28.78 6.05
CA HIS A 71 -1.16 -28.78 5.29
C HIS A 71 -0.87 -27.41 4.62
N ASP A 72 -1.91 -26.77 4.09
CA ASP A 72 -1.80 -25.52 3.33
C ASP A 72 -2.00 -24.27 4.21
N ALA A 73 -2.18 -24.45 5.52
CA ALA A 73 -2.47 -23.37 6.47
C ALA A 73 -1.45 -22.23 6.41
N LEU A 74 -0.16 -22.56 6.31
CA LEU A 74 0.86 -21.53 6.23
C LEU A 74 0.80 -20.73 4.93
N SER A 75 0.51 -21.38 3.80
CA SER A 75 0.38 -20.67 2.52
C SER A 75 -0.83 -19.75 2.52
N ALA A 76 -1.95 -20.22 3.10
CA ALA A 76 -3.15 -19.43 3.33
C ALA A 76 -2.89 -18.20 4.24
N LEU A 77 -2.15 -18.38 5.34
CA LEU A 77 -1.76 -17.28 6.23
C LEU A 77 -0.79 -16.29 5.58
N GLU A 78 0.16 -16.77 4.77
CA GLU A 78 1.06 -15.92 3.99
C GLU A 78 0.26 -15.02 3.05
N HIS A 79 -0.77 -15.54 2.36
CA HIS A 79 -1.62 -14.72 1.49
C HIS A 79 -2.46 -13.68 2.27
N ALA A 80 -3.00 -14.06 3.43
CA ALA A 80 -3.68 -13.11 4.32
C ALA A 80 -2.73 -11.97 4.76
N ALA A 81 -1.49 -12.32 5.12
CA ALA A 81 -0.45 -11.37 5.52
C ALA A 81 -0.02 -10.47 4.35
N THR A 82 0.12 -11.00 3.14
CA THR A 82 0.39 -10.21 1.93
C THR A 82 -0.74 -9.21 1.68
N GLY A 83 -2.01 -9.63 1.84
CA GLY A 83 -3.16 -8.73 1.78
C GLY A 83 -3.10 -7.60 2.82
N ALA A 84 -2.79 -7.93 4.08
CA ALA A 84 -2.57 -6.95 5.14
C ALA A 84 -1.40 -5.98 4.83
N GLY A 85 -0.29 -6.49 4.30
CA GLY A 85 0.85 -5.69 3.87
C GLY A 85 0.49 -4.75 2.72
N CYS A 86 -0.31 -5.21 1.75
CA CYS A 86 -0.81 -4.38 0.66
C CYS A 86 -1.78 -3.30 1.15
N ALA A 87 -2.57 -3.54 2.21
CA ALA A 87 -3.34 -2.49 2.88
C ALA A 87 -2.43 -1.43 3.52
N LEU A 88 -1.31 -1.83 4.13
CA LEU A 88 -0.31 -0.89 4.66
C LEU A 88 0.33 -0.04 3.56
N ILE A 89 0.63 -0.64 2.40
CA ILE A 89 1.10 0.07 1.21
C ILE A 89 0.01 1.04 0.71
N GLY A 90 -1.23 0.59 0.60
CA GLY A 90 -2.38 1.43 0.23
C GLY A 90 -2.58 2.60 1.20
N PHE A 91 -2.29 2.41 2.48
CA PHE A 91 -2.31 3.47 3.48
C PHE A 91 -1.13 4.41 3.34
N GLY A 92 0.06 3.91 3.01
CA GLY A 92 1.20 4.74 2.62
C GLY A 92 0.89 5.62 1.40
N ILE A 93 0.26 5.04 0.37
CA ILE A 93 -0.23 5.76 -0.82
C ILE A 93 -1.25 6.83 -0.43
N LEU A 94 -2.16 6.55 0.52
CA LEU A 94 -3.09 7.56 1.04
C LEU A 94 -2.34 8.74 1.66
N GLN A 95 -1.31 8.50 2.47
CA GLN A 95 -0.49 9.57 3.05
C GLN A 95 0.21 10.39 1.97
N VAL A 96 0.84 9.74 0.98
CA VAL A 96 1.43 10.45 -0.18
C VAL A 96 0.35 11.23 -0.96
N GLY A 97 -0.86 10.67 -1.07
CA GLY A 97 -2.02 11.32 -1.67
C GLY A 97 -2.43 12.60 -0.94
N TYR A 98 -2.35 12.64 0.39
CA TYR A 98 -2.54 13.88 1.15
C TYR A 98 -1.46 14.92 0.83
N ALA A 99 -0.19 14.50 0.72
CA ALA A 99 0.90 15.40 0.38
C ALA A 99 0.74 16.00 -1.04
N VAL A 100 0.37 15.18 -2.02
CA VAL A 100 0.40 15.55 -3.45
C VAL A 100 -0.98 16.00 -3.98
N LEU A 101 -2.03 15.21 -3.73
CA LEU A 101 -3.35 15.45 -4.32
C LEU A 101 -4.13 16.50 -3.53
N VAL A 102 -4.18 16.37 -2.20
CA VAL A 102 -4.96 17.28 -1.34
C VAL A 102 -4.35 18.68 -1.28
N SER A 103 -3.02 18.79 -1.14
CA SER A 103 -2.33 20.09 -0.98
C SER A 103 -2.42 21.04 -2.19
N GLY A 104 -2.91 20.59 -3.35
CA GLY A 104 -3.19 21.52 -4.45
C GLY A 104 -4.54 21.27 -5.11
N ARG A 105 -5.49 20.67 -4.37
CA ARG A 105 -6.88 20.49 -4.81
C ARG A 105 -7.50 21.77 -5.36
N ASP A 106 -7.13 22.92 -4.79
CA ASP A 106 -7.68 24.24 -5.12
C ASP A 106 -6.91 24.95 -6.23
N ARG A 107 -5.85 24.32 -6.79
CA ARG A 107 -5.11 24.86 -7.94
C ARG A 107 -5.88 24.54 -9.24
N PRO A 108 -5.84 25.42 -10.25
CA PRO A 108 -6.50 25.20 -11.53
C PRO A 108 -6.11 23.84 -12.13
N VAL A 109 -7.11 23.10 -12.61
CA VAL A 109 -7.00 21.66 -12.94
C VAL A 109 -6.48 21.41 -14.35
N GLU A 110 -6.29 22.44 -15.18
CA GLU A 110 -5.94 22.25 -16.59
C GLU A 110 -4.63 21.44 -16.75
N PRO A 111 -4.70 20.14 -17.11
CA PRO A 111 -3.56 19.21 -16.96
C PRO A 111 -2.38 19.51 -17.90
N PHE A 112 -2.50 20.52 -18.74
CA PHE A 112 -1.51 20.90 -19.76
C PHE A 112 -1.45 22.41 -20.03
N ALA A 113 -2.19 23.24 -19.29
CA ALA A 113 -2.10 24.70 -19.44
C ALA A 113 -0.90 25.30 -18.71
N GLU A 114 -0.43 24.59 -17.68
CA GLU A 114 0.76 24.94 -16.88
C GLU A 114 1.83 23.86 -17.12
N PRO A 115 2.80 24.07 -18.03
CA PRO A 115 3.82 23.09 -18.39
C PRO A 115 4.59 22.55 -17.17
N PHE A 116 4.74 23.38 -16.14
CA PHE A 116 5.45 23.05 -14.91
C PHE A 116 4.79 21.91 -14.11
N VAL A 117 3.45 21.80 -14.13
CA VAL A 117 2.71 20.77 -13.39
C VAL A 117 2.80 19.41 -14.08
N ALA A 118 2.71 19.38 -15.41
CA ALA A 118 2.84 18.14 -16.19
C ALA A 118 4.22 17.48 -16.01
N TRP A 119 5.29 18.27 -15.95
CA TRP A 119 6.64 17.75 -15.69
C TRP A 119 6.79 17.15 -14.29
N GLN A 120 6.16 17.73 -13.27
CA GLN A 120 6.18 17.15 -11.91
C GLN A 120 5.49 15.77 -11.88
N TRP A 121 4.38 15.61 -12.59
CA TRP A 121 3.68 14.33 -12.68
C TRP A 121 4.50 13.29 -13.45
N ALA A 122 5.14 13.69 -14.53
CA ALA A 122 6.04 12.83 -15.30
C ALA A 122 7.22 12.36 -14.44
N ILE A 123 7.85 13.25 -13.68
CA ILE A 123 8.96 12.92 -12.77
C ILE A 123 8.48 11.97 -11.66
N PHE A 124 7.31 12.24 -11.07
CA PHE A 124 6.75 11.39 -10.02
C PHE A 124 6.42 9.99 -10.54
N ALA A 125 5.76 9.89 -11.69
CA ALA A 125 5.46 8.62 -12.35
C ALA A 125 6.73 7.86 -12.73
N LEU A 126 7.76 8.56 -13.24
CA LEU A 126 9.05 7.97 -13.57
C LEU A 126 9.77 7.44 -12.32
N GLY A 127 9.76 8.19 -11.22
CA GLY A 127 10.33 7.75 -9.95
C GLY A 127 9.65 6.49 -9.40
N ALA A 128 8.32 6.46 -9.40
CA ALA A 128 7.54 5.30 -9.00
C ALA A 128 7.79 4.08 -9.91
N ALA A 129 7.86 4.30 -11.22
CA ALA A 129 8.18 3.28 -12.20
C ALA A 129 9.58 2.69 -11.99
N ALA A 130 10.59 3.54 -11.73
CA ALA A 130 11.96 3.11 -11.47
C ALA A 130 12.07 2.27 -10.19
N LEU A 131 11.38 2.67 -9.12
CA LEU A 131 11.30 1.89 -7.88
C LEU A 131 10.66 0.52 -8.13
N SER A 132 9.51 0.49 -8.80
CA SER A 132 8.83 -0.78 -9.12
C SER A 132 9.64 -1.67 -10.06
N TYR A 133 10.38 -1.09 -11.00
CA TYR A 133 11.30 -1.82 -11.86
C TYR A 133 12.41 -2.48 -11.04
N GLY A 134 12.96 -1.76 -10.05
CA GLY A 134 13.94 -2.30 -9.11
C GLY A 134 13.41 -3.51 -8.34
N VAL A 135 12.20 -3.39 -7.78
CA VAL A 135 11.52 -4.51 -7.09
C VAL A 135 11.36 -5.71 -8.03
N GLY A 136 10.83 -5.48 -9.25
CA GLY A 136 10.65 -6.55 -10.23
C GLY A 136 11.95 -7.21 -10.68
N SER A 137 13.06 -6.47 -10.67
CA SER A 137 14.37 -7.01 -11.02
C SER A 137 14.91 -8.00 -9.97
N VAL A 138 14.47 -7.88 -8.72
CA VAL A 138 14.92 -8.72 -7.59
C VAL A 138 13.91 -9.81 -7.26
N MET A 139 12.63 -9.47 -7.15
CA MET A 139 11.59 -10.41 -6.69
C MET A 139 11.07 -11.31 -7.82
N TYR A 140 10.88 -10.76 -9.02
CA TYR A 140 10.29 -11.48 -10.16
C TYR A 140 11.06 -11.24 -11.46
N PRO A 141 12.31 -11.76 -11.56
CA PRO A 141 13.14 -11.56 -12.74
C PRO A 141 12.39 -11.88 -14.04
N GLY A 142 12.41 -10.94 -14.99
CA GLY A 142 11.67 -11.04 -16.26
C GLY A 142 10.39 -10.20 -16.33
N THR A 143 9.86 -9.74 -15.20
CA THR A 143 8.64 -8.89 -15.16
C THR A 143 8.91 -7.39 -15.00
N ARG A 144 10.18 -7.00 -14.77
CA ARG A 144 10.62 -5.63 -14.41
C ARG A 144 10.04 -4.49 -15.27
N VAL A 145 10.01 -4.65 -16.59
CA VAL A 145 9.49 -3.61 -17.51
C VAL A 145 7.99 -3.46 -17.35
N LEU A 146 7.27 -4.58 -17.34
CA LEU A 146 5.83 -4.62 -17.14
C LEU A 146 5.46 -3.99 -15.78
N MET A 147 6.23 -4.31 -14.74
CA MET A 147 6.05 -3.74 -13.41
C MET A 147 6.22 -2.21 -13.39
N GLY A 148 7.25 -1.68 -14.05
CA GLY A 148 7.46 -0.25 -14.17
C GLY A 148 6.33 0.45 -14.93
N VAL A 149 5.89 -0.11 -16.06
CA VAL A 149 4.81 0.46 -16.91
C VAL A 149 3.48 0.50 -16.16
N ILE A 150 3.08 -0.60 -15.53
CA ILE A 150 1.82 -0.67 -14.77
C ILE A 150 1.85 0.34 -13.63
N THR A 151 2.97 0.43 -12.90
CA THR A 151 3.11 1.39 -11.79
C THR A 151 3.03 2.84 -12.28
N ALA A 152 3.64 3.17 -13.42
CA ALA A 152 3.53 4.49 -14.02
C ALA A 152 2.06 4.85 -14.32
N ALA A 153 1.33 3.94 -14.97
CA ALA A 153 -0.09 4.13 -15.25
C ALA A 153 -0.92 4.27 -13.96
N TYR A 154 -0.62 3.44 -12.96
CA TYR A 154 -1.29 3.44 -11.67
C TYR A 154 -1.12 4.76 -10.90
N VAL A 155 0.02 5.44 -11.09
CA VAL A 155 0.31 6.75 -10.50
C VAL A 155 -0.32 7.90 -11.31
N LEU A 156 -0.31 7.80 -12.65
CA LEU A 156 -0.81 8.87 -13.52
C LEU A 156 -2.33 9.01 -13.47
N VAL A 157 -3.08 7.90 -13.38
CA VAL A 157 -4.56 7.93 -13.37
C VAL A 157 -5.11 8.79 -12.21
N PRO A 158 -4.67 8.63 -10.95
CA PRO A 158 -5.09 9.49 -9.85
C PRO A 158 -4.77 10.98 -10.04
N LEU A 159 -3.69 11.31 -10.75
CA LEU A 159 -3.29 12.69 -11.02
C LEU A 159 -4.21 13.36 -12.05
N ILE A 160 -4.68 12.61 -13.04
CA ILE A 160 -5.68 13.07 -14.02
C ILE A 160 -7.01 13.38 -13.33
N TYR A 161 -7.46 12.53 -12.41
CA TYR A 161 -8.72 12.68 -11.66
C TYR A 161 -8.53 13.27 -10.27
N ARG A 162 -7.55 14.18 -10.11
CA ARG A 162 -7.08 14.69 -8.82
C ARG A 162 -8.20 15.11 -7.87
N GLN A 163 -9.18 15.87 -8.34
CA GLN A 163 -10.24 16.41 -7.47
C GLN A 163 -11.11 15.30 -6.90
N GLN A 164 -11.55 14.37 -7.74
CA GLN A 164 -12.38 13.22 -7.34
C GLN A 164 -11.61 12.34 -6.35
N VAL A 165 -10.34 12.10 -6.63
CA VAL A 165 -9.48 11.24 -5.82
C VAL A 165 -9.15 11.90 -4.47
N ALA A 166 -8.86 13.20 -4.45
CA ALA A 166 -8.64 13.95 -3.22
C ALA A 166 -9.89 13.97 -2.33
N GLN A 167 -11.08 14.11 -2.93
CA GLN A 167 -12.35 14.02 -2.19
C GLN A 167 -12.55 12.63 -1.58
N ALA A 168 -12.31 11.57 -2.36
CA ALA A 168 -12.43 10.19 -1.87
C ALA A 168 -11.44 9.90 -0.74
N ALA A 169 -10.20 10.36 -0.85
CA ALA A 169 -9.16 10.21 0.17
C ALA A 169 -9.57 10.84 1.51
N LEU A 170 -10.21 12.02 1.47
CA LEU A 170 -10.68 12.73 2.66
C LEU A 170 -11.98 12.15 3.23
N ALA A 171 -12.92 11.76 2.39
CA ALA A 171 -14.25 11.32 2.84
C ALA A 171 -14.24 9.87 3.36
N VAL A 172 -13.52 8.99 2.68
CA VAL A 172 -13.56 7.55 2.91
C VAL A 172 -12.16 6.92 2.83
N PRO A 173 -11.24 7.29 3.74
CA PRO A 173 -9.84 6.85 3.70
C PRO A 173 -9.69 5.32 3.68
N GLN A 174 -10.58 4.58 4.35
CA GLN A 174 -10.59 3.11 4.33
C GLN A 174 -10.83 2.53 2.93
N TRP A 175 -11.71 3.15 2.14
CA TRP A 175 -12.04 2.68 0.79
C TRP A 175 -10.96 3.09 -0.19
N PHE A 176 -10.40 4.28 -0.03
CA PHE A 176 -9.22 4.68 -0.78
C PHE A 176 -8.05 3.71 -0.54
N THR A 177 -7.71 3.43 0.72
CA THR A 177 -6.66 2.48 1.09
C THR A 177 -6.93 1.09 0.55
N ALA A 178 -8.17 0.62 0.64
CA ALA A 178 -8.58 -0.67 0.08
C ALA A 178 -8.37 -0.71 -1.44
N VAL A 179 -8.85 0.27 -2.20
CA VAL A 179 -8.69 0.31 -3.66
C VAL A 179 -7.21 0.43 -4.06
N ALA A 180 -6.46 1.31 -3.37
CA ALA A 180 -5.03 1.49 -3.57
C ALA A 180 -4.25 0.19 -3.30
N GLY A 181 -4.55 -0.46 -2.18
CA GLY A 181 -3.94 -1.73 -1.79
C GLY A 181 -4.35 -2.87 -2.71
N SER A 182 -5.62 -2.96 -3.12
CA SER A 182 -6.11 -4.00 -4.03
C SER A 182 -5.44 -3.94 -5.39
N GLY A 183 -5.23 -2.74 -5.94
CA GLY A 183 -4.49 -2.58 -7.20
C GLY A 183 -3.08 -3.13 -7.10
N PHE A 184 -2.38 -2.81 -6.01
CA PHE A 184 -1.02 -3.31 -5.75
C PHE A 184 -0.99 -4.82 -5.48
N TRP A 185 -1.95 -5.33 -4.70
CA TRP A 185 -2.07 -6.75 -4.37
C TRP A 185 -2.35 -7.62 -5.60
N LEU A 186 -3.34 -7.25 -6.42
CA LEU A 186 -3.65 -7.96 -7.68
C LEU A 186 -2.46 -7.91 -8.63
N PHE A 187 -1.77 -6.77 -8.69
CA PHE A 187 -0.56 -6.64 -9.48
C PHE A 187 0.53 -7.62 -9.03
N LEU A 188 0.83 -7.70 -7.74
CA LEU A 188 1.81 -8.66 -7.21
C LEU A 188 1.38 -10.11 -7.43
N ASP A 189 0.11 -10.44 -7.20
CA ASP A 189 -0.43 -11.79 -7.40
C ASP A 189 -0.32 -12.23 -8.88
N VAL A 190 -0.67 -11.35 -9.82
CA VAL A 190 -0.51 -11.61 -11.25
C VAL A 190 0.97 -11.79 -11.62
N MET A 191 1.88 -10.95 -11.09
CA MET A 191 3.32 -11.10 -11.37
C MET A 191 3.87 -12.41 -10.80
N TRP A 192 3.48 -12.78 -9.59
CA TRP A 192 3.86 -14.05 -8.97
C TRP A 192 3.39 -15.24 -9.81
N LYS A 193 2.14 -15.21 -10.28
CA LYS A 193 1.55 -16.26 -11.14
C LYS A 193 2.26 -16.34 -12.48
N ILE A 194 2.52 -15.22 -13.15
CA ILE A 194 3.27 -15.21 -14.42
C ILE A 194 4.66 -15.81 -14.24
N TYR A 195 5.36 -15.46 -13.16
CA TYR A 195 6.70 -15.96 -12.90
C TYR A 195 6.73 -17.47 -12.58
N HIS A 196 5.76 -17.98 -11.83
CA HIS A 196 5.71 -19.38 -11.40
C HIS A 196 4.88 -20.30 -12.31
N ALA A 197 4.12 -19.76 -13.28
CA ALA A 197 3.25 -20.51 -14.19
C ALA A 197 3.93 -21.74 -14.84
N PRO A 198 5.22 -21.72 -15.23
CA PRO A 198 5.87 -22.89 -15.82
C PRO A 198 6.14 -24.04 -14.83
N ARG A 199 6.04 -23.81 -13.51
CA ARG A 199 6.53 -24.72 -12.46
C ARG A 199 5.49 -25.09 -11.42
N VAL A 200 4.39 -24.34 -11.30
CA VAL A 200 3.40 -24.52 -10.25
C VAL A 200 2.00 -24.57 -10.88
N HIS A 201 1.31 -25.69 -10.68
CA HIS A 201 -0.10 -25.84 -11.05
C HIS A 201 -0.91 -25.94 -9.76
N GLU A 202 -1.57 -24.86 -9.36
CA GLU A 202 -2.43 -24.85 -8.19
C GLU A 202 -3.87 -25.24 -8.57
N ALA A 203 -4.52 -26.01 -7.69
CA ALA A 203 -5.95 -26.31 -7.85
C ALA A 203 -6.77 -25.00 -7.76
N PRO A 204 -7.78 -24.78 -8.62
CA PRO A 204 -8.58 -23.55 -8.62
C PRO A 204 -9.20 -23.20 -7.26
N ALA A 205 -9.59 -24.22 -6.49
CA ALA A 205 -10.13 -24.05 -5.15
C ALA A 205 -9.11 -23.43 -4.17
N LEU A 206 -7.85 -23.85 -4.25
CA LEU A 206 -6.77 -23.32 -3.40
C LEU A 206 -6.46 -21.86 -3.76
N VAL A 207 -6.44 -21.55 -5.07
CA VAL A 207 -6.29 -20.17 -5.57
C VAL A 207 -7.43 -19.29 -5.04
N ALA A 208 -8.67 -19.78 -5.03
CA ALA A 208 -9.80 -19.05 -4.49
C ALA A 208 -9.64 -18.77 -2.99
N VAL A 209 -9.15 -19.73 -2.22
CA VAL A 209 -8.85 -19.55 -0.78
C VAL A 209 -7.75 -18.52 -0.57
N HIS A 210 -6.66 -18.59 -1.33
CA HIS A 210 -5.56 -17.63 -1.29
C HIS A 210 -6.04 -16.20 -1.60
N LEU A 211 -6.82 -16.04 -2.67
CA LEU A 211 -7.41 -14.75 -3.05
C LEU A 211 -8.40 -14.25 -1.99
N GLY A 212 -9.27 -15.12 -1.48
CA GLY A 212 -10.26 -14.77 -0.46
C GLY A 212 -9.60 -14.31 0.84
N LEU A 213 -8.56 -15.00 1.30
CA LEU A 213 -7.83 -14.65 2.52
C LEU A 213 -6.98 -13.39 2.34
N GLY A 214 -6.33 -13.23 1.19
CA GLY A 214 -5.63 -11.99 0.85
C GLY A 214 -6.58 -10.80 0.84
N LEU A 215 -7.74 -10.94 0.20
CA LEU A 215 -8.78 -9.91 0.21
C LEU A 215 -9.29 -9.63 1.63
N ALA A 216 -9.54 -10.66 2.44
CA ALA A 216 -10.02 -10.49 3.82
C ALA A 216 -9.00 -9.74 4.68
N GLY A 217 -7.72 -10.09 4.61
CA GLY A 217 -6.64 -9.39 5.30
C GLY A 217 -6.54 -7.93 4.86
N LEU A 218 -6.63 -7.70 3.54
CA LEU A 218 -6.59 -6.36 2.96
C LEU A 218 -7.78 -5.50 3.42
N MET A 219 -9.00 -6.01 3.36
CA MET A 219 -10.21 -5.31 3.81
C MET A 219 -10.16 -5.01 5.30
N GLY A 220 -9.83 -6.01 6.13
CA GLY A 220 -9.79 -5.87 7.58
C GLY A 220 -8.79 -4.82 8.04
N VAL A 221 -7.57 -4.85 7.50
CA VAL A 221 -6.53 -3.87 7.82
C VAL A 221 -6.86 -2.49 7.23
N SER A 222 -7.40 -2.41 6.01
CA SER A 222 -7.81 -1.12 5.42
C SER A 222 -8.87 -0.42 6.26
N TRP A 223 -9.84 -1.18 6.78
CA TRP A 223 -10.85 -0.66 7.71
C TRP A 223 -10.24 -0.20 9.03
N GLY A 224 -9.37 -1.00 9.63
CA GLY A 224 -8.65 -0.64 10.85
C GLY A 224 -7.85 0.65 10.68
N LEU A 225 -7.01 0.72 9.64
CA LEU A 225 -6.20 1.90 9.34
C LEU A 225 -7.04 3.14 9.03
N GLY A 226 -8.11 2.99 8.24
CA GLY A 226 -9.02 4.11 7.97
C GLY A 226 -9.75 4.61 9.22
N TRP A 227 -10.16 3.70 10.11
CA TRP A 227 -10.73 4.06 11.41
C TRP A 227 -9.72 4.81 12.30
N ILE A 228 -8.46 4.33 12.36
CA ILE A 228 -7.38 5.01 13.09
C ILE A 228 -7.11 6.39 12.49
N ALA A 229 -7.05 6.50 11.17
CA ALA A 229 -6.84 7.77 10.47
C ALA A 229 -7.93 8.80 10.81
N ARG A 230 -9.20 8.38 10.76
CA ARG A 230 -10.34 9.22 11.14
C ARG A 230 -10.41 9.56 12.63
N ARG A 231 -9.55 8.99 13.49
CA ARG A 231 -9.50 9.33 14.92
C ARG A 231 -8.21 10.02 15.33
N THR A 232 -7.24 10.11 14.43
CA THR A 232 -5.90 10.60 14.73
C THR A 232 -5.59 11.81 13.87
N ALA A 233 -5.53 12.98 14.49
CA ALA A 233 -5.26 14.26 13.84
C ALA A 233 -3.87 14.39 13.17
N TRP A 234 -3.05 13.35 13.25
CA TRP A 234 -1.74 13.24 12.59
C TRP A 234 -1.80 12.46 11.29
N LEU A 235 -2.82 11.62 11.11
CA LEU A 235 -2.94 10.68 9.99
C LEU A 235 -3.98 11.12 8.96
N HIS A 236 -4.70 12.20 9.25
CA HIS A 236 -5.73 12.78 8.41
C HIS A 236 -5.57 14.31 8.40
N PRO A 237 -5.61 14.96 7.22
CA PRO A 237 -5.29 16.38 7.10
C PRO A 237 -6.44 17.33 7.45
N THR A 238 -7.64 16.81 7.74
CA THR A 238 -8.82 17.61 8.17
C THR A 238 -9.43 17.05 9.47
N PRO A 239 -10.13 17.90 10.26
CA PRO A 239 -10.53 17.55 11.62
C PRO A 239 -11.47 16.35 11.68
N THR A 240 -11.24 15.51 12.68
CA THR A 240 -11.98 14.27 12.97
C THR A 240 -13.28 14.50 13.74
N GLY A 241 -13.83 15.72 13.72
CA GLY A 241 -15.07 16.08 14.40
C GLY A 241 -15.74 17.28 13.77
N GLY A 242 -16.82 17.02 13.04
CA GLY A 242 -17.58 18.05 12.33
C GLY A 242 -18.76 17.52 11.54
N GLN A 243 -19.50 16.53 12.08
CA GLN A 243 -20.94 16.32 11.92
C GLN A 243 -21.47 15.72 13.22
#